data_AF-A0A838YYF3-F1
#
_entry.id   AF-A0A838YYF3-F1
#
_cell.length_a   1.000
_cell.length_b   1.000
_cell.length_c   1.000
_cell.angle_alpha   90.00
_cell.angle_beta   90.00
_cell.angle_gamma   90.00
#
_symmetry.space_group_name_H-M   'P 1'
#
loop_
_entity.id
_entity.type
_entity.pdbx_description
1 polymer ?
#
loop_
_entity_poly.entity_id
_entity_poly.type
_entity_poly.pdbx_seq_one_letter_code
_entity_poly.pdbx_strand_id
1 'polypeptide(L)' 'MKSTEFSEQFMYGLNLAIKRLIEKKALLNESLVISDKDGNIQKIPAKELLKKHQSNNTLNADQSL' A
#
# COMPACT_ATOMS: atom_id res chain seq x y z
N MET A 1 3.94 -20.50 20.11
CA MET A 1 4.94 -20.49 19.03
C MET A 1 5.04 -19.05 18.52
N LYS A 2 6.21 -18.39 18.68
CA LYS A 2 6.52 -16.97 18.37
C LYS A 2 6.49 -16.62 16.87
N SER A 3 5.69 -17.33 16.07
CA SER A 3 5.61 -17.14 14.62
C SER A 3 4.75 -15.93 14.23
N THR A 4 3.81 -15.52 15.09
CA THR A 4 2.90 -14.39 14.83
C THR A 4 3.59 -13.06 15.03
N GLU A 5 4.32 -12.87 16.13
CA GLU A 5 4.98 -11.59 16.46
C GLU A 5 6.01 -11.18 15.40
N PHE A 6 6.89 -12.09 14.97
CA PHE A 6 7.84 -11.78 13.89
C PHE A 6 7.11 -11.44 12.58
N SER A 7 6.10 -12.22 12.21
CA SER A 7 5.31 -11.97 11.00
C SER A 7 4.61 -10.61 11.07
N GLU A 8 4.06 -10.23 12.21
CA GLU A 8 3.38 -8.95 12.42
C GLU A 8 4.37 -7.78 12.28
N GLN A 9 5.53 -7.86 12.93
CA GLN A 9 6.56 -6.82 12.85
C GLN A 9 7.15 -6.72 11.44
N PHE A 10 7.36 -7.84 10.77
CA PHE A 10 7.80 -7.89 9.38
C PHE A 10 6.78 -7.20 8.46
N MET A 11 5.50 -7.57 8.57
CA MET A 11 4.44 -6.96 7.76
C MET A 11 4.27 -5.48 8.04
N TYR A 12 4.43 -5.04 9.29
CA TYR A 12 4.45 -3.62 9.65
C TYR A 12 5.57 -2.87 8.92
N GLY A 13 6.80 -3.38 8.98
CA GLY A 13 7.95 -2.79 8.30
C GLY A 13 7.80 -2.76 6.78
N LEU A 14 7.27 -3.84 6.19
CA LEU A 14 7.01 -3.94 4.77
C LEU A 14 5.97 -2.90 4.31
N ASN A 15 4.86 -2.78 5.04
CA ASN A 15 3.82 -1.79 4.75
C ASN A 15 4.36 -0.35 4.82
N LEU A 16 5.21 -0.06 5.82
CA LEU A 16 5.87 1.24 5.95
C LEU A 16 6.81 1.54 4.77
N ALA A 17 7.59 0.54 4.34
CA ALA A 17 8.48 0.67 3.19
C ALA A 17 7.72 0.94 1.89
N ILE A 18 6.62 0.21 1.65
CA ILE A 18 5.75 0.40 0.47
C ILE A 18 5.14 1.80 0.47
N LYS A 19 4.62 2.27 1.62
CA LYS A 19 4.07 3.63 1.74
C LYS A 19 5.10 4.69 1.36
N ARG A 20 6.30 4.63 1.95
CA ARG A 20 7.39 5.58 1.66
C ARG A 20 7.83 5.53 0.19
N LEU A 21 7.83 4.36 -0.41
CA LEU A 21 8.13 4.20 -1.84
C LEU A 21 7.08 4.94 -2.70
N ILE A 22 5.79 4.73 -2.44
CA ILE A 22 4.70 5.40 -3.17
C ILE A 22 4.81 6.92 -3.01
N GLU A 23 5.02 7.42 -1.79
CA GLU A 23 5.19 8.85 -1.52
C GLU A 23 6.38 9.44 -2.31
N LYS A 24 7.55 8.79 -2.27
CA LYS A 24 8.74 9.22 -3.01
C LYS A 24 8.48 9.24 -4.52
N LYS A 25 7.86 8.20 -5.07
CA LYS A 25 7.55 8.10 -6.50
C LYS A 25 6.50 9.15 -6.91
N ALA A 26 5.52 9.43 -6.06
CA ALA A 26 4.49 10.44 -6.30
C ALA A 26 5.08 11.87 -6.37
N LEU A 27 6.04 12.19 -5.49
CA LEU A 27 6.78 13.46 -5.52
C LEU A 27 7.57 13.64 -6.82
N LEU A 28 8.10 12.55 -7.38
CA LEU A 28 8.87 12.56 -8.63
C LEU A 28 7.99 12.45 -9.88
N ASN A 29 6.66 12.44 -9.75
CA ASN A 29 5.71 12.18 -10.85
C ASN A 29 5.94 10.83 -11.56
N GLU A 30 6.50 9.85 -10.86
CA GLU A 30 6.81 8.54 -11.42
C GLU A 30 5.63 7.56 -11.28
N SER A 31 5.71 6.46 -12.03
CA SER A 31 4.74 5.36 -11.96
C SER A 31 5.36 4.14 -11.27
N LEU A 32 4.50 3.27 -10.73
CA LEU A 32 4.84 1.94 -10.25
C LEU A 32 4.20 0.89 -11.15
N VAL A 33 4.89 -0.22 -11.35
CA VAL A 33 4.34 -1.41 -12.02
C VAL A 33 3.84 -2.34 -10.93
N ILE A 34 2.56 -2.67 -10.98
CA ILE A 34 1.91 -3.58 -10.04
C ILE A 34 1.14 -4.66 -10.78
N SER A 35 1.03 -5.85 -10.19
CA SER A 35 0.10 -6.87 -10.65
C SER A 35 -1.19 -6.78 -9.84
N ASP A 36 -2.34 -6.97 -10.49
CA ASP A 36 -3.60 -7.18 -9.78
C ASP A 36 -3.70 -8.62 -9.23
N LYS A 37 -4.84 -8.94 -8.61
CA LYS A 37 -5.09 -10.26 -8.00
C LYS A 37 -5.14 -11.39 -9.03
N ASP A 38 -5.44 -11.05 -10.28
CA ASP A 38 -5.55 -11.99 -11.39
C ASP A 38 -4.22 -12.11 -12.16
N GLY A 39 -3.18 -11.39 -11.71
CA GLY A 39 -1.85 -11.40 -12.30
C GLY A 39 -1.66 -10.43 -13.47
N ASN A 40 -2.65 -9.58 -13.79
CA ASN A 40 -2.49 -8.61 -14.86
C ASN A 40 -1.56 -7.47 -14.42
N ILE A 41 -0.55 -7.20 -15.23
CA ILE A 41 0.47 -6.18 -14.95
C ILE A 41 -0.04 -4.83 -15.44
N GLN A 42 -0.02 -3.84 -14.56
CA GLN A 42 -0.45 -2.47 -14.87
C GLN A 42 0.60 -1.46 -14.38
N LYS A 43 0.85 -0.43 -15.20
CA LYS A 43 1.68 0.72 -14.81
C LYS A 43 0.77 1.83 -14.31
N ILE A 44 0.84 2.14 -13.02
CA ILE A 44 -0.04 3.11 -12.36
C ILE A 44 0.78 4.30 -11.86
N PRO A 45 0.37 5.55 -12.12
CA PRO A 45 0.99 6.72 -11.53
C PRO A 45 0.99 6.65 -10.00
N ALA A 46 2.13 6.90 -9.36
CA ALA A 46 2.24 6.79 -7.91
C ALA A 46 1.32 7.78 -7.16
N LYS A 47 0.96 8.90 -7.78
CA LYS A 47 -0.04 9.85 -7.25
C LYS A 47 -1.43 9.24 -7.10
N GLU A 48 -1.84 8.38 -8.03
CA GLU A 48 -3.15 7.70 -7.95
C GLU A 48 -3.14 6.64 -6.85
N LEU A 49 -2.02 5.92 -6.71
CA LEU A 49 -1.82 4.98 -5.61
C LEU A 49 -1.84 5.68 -4.24
N LEU A 50 -1.23 6.85 -4.13
CA LEU A 50 -1.26 7.65 -2.90
C LEU A 50 -2.68 8.07 -2.51
N LYS A 51 -3.51 8.50 -3.47
CA LYS A 51 -4.92 8.83 -3.23
C LYS A 51 -5.70 7.61 -2.74
N LYS A 52 -5.49 6.43 -3.33
CA LYS A 52 -6.14 5.18 -2.92
C LYS A 52 -5.73 4.77 -1.49
N HIS A 53 -4.45 4.92 -1.14
CA HIS A 53 -3.97 4.66 0.22
C HIS A 53 -4.57 5.61 1.26
N GLN A 54 -4.76 6.89 0.92
CA GLN A 54 -5.38 7.87 1.81
C GLN A 54 -6.89 7.62 1.96
N SER A 55 -7.58 7.28 0.87
CA SER A 55 -9.02 6.97 0.87
C SER A 55 -9.38 5.72 1.66
N ASN A 56 -8.51 4.71 1.70
CA ASN A 56 -8.75 3.49 2.49
C ASN A 56 -8.50 3.69 4.00
N ASN A 57 -7.85 4.80 4.40
CA ASN A 57 -7.63 5.12 5.81
C ASN A 57 -8.80 5.91 6.43
N THR A 58 -9.78 6.35 5.62
CA THR A 58 -11.01 7.03 6.07
C THR A 58 -12.24 6.13 6.09
N LEU A 59 -12.12 4.84 5.72
CA LEU A 59 -13.23 3.88 5.64
C LEU A 59 -13.25 2.83 6.76
N ASN A 60 -12.33 2.91 7.74
CA ASN A 60 -12.37 2.06 8.94
C ASN A 60 -13.10 2.72 10.13
N ALA A 61 -13.82 3.83 9.91
CA ALA A 61 -14.60 4.49 10.96
C ALA A 61 -16.10 4.09 10.94
N ASP A 62 -16.55 3.31 9.95
CA ASP A 62 -17.98 3.04 9.77
C ASP A 62 -18.24 1.64 9.18
N GLN A 63 -17.77 0.60 9.88
CA GLN A 63 -18.30 -0.75 9.71
C GLN A 63 -18.82 -1.28 11.06
N SER A 64 -19.82 -0.57 11.59
CA SER A 64 -20.92 -1.21 12.32
C SER A 64 -22.11 -1.23 11.37
N LEU A 65 -22.47 -2.42 10.88
CA LEU A 65 -23.82 -2.91 10.57
C LEU A 65 -23.71 -4.28 9.90
#